data_AF-A0A7S3M392-F1
#
_entry.id   AF-A0A7S3M392-F1
#
_cell.length_a   1.000
_cell.length_b   1.000
_cell.length_c   1.000
_cell.angle_alpha   90.00
_cell.angle_beta   90.00
_cell.angle_gamma   90.00
#
_symmetry.space_group_name_H-M   'P 1'
#
loop_
_entity.id
_entity.type
_entity.pdbx_description
1 polymer ?
#
loop_
_entity_poly.entity_id
_entity_poly.type
_entity_poly.pdbx_seq_one_letter_code
_entity_poly.pdbx_strand_id
1 'polypeptide(L)'
;SSVAAALVFKACKDKFRPFMVDTGLLRKDEAVLVTKRLEEHIPGMKLMVIDAKKEFYTALAGVSDPEKKRKIIGGLFIDCFEKAVNQMGLKPEECFLLQGTLYPDVIESTSYRGPSTIIKTHHNVGGLPARMKMELIEPLRLLFKDEVRAL
;
A
#
# COMPACT_ATOMS: atom_id res chain seq x y z
N SER A 1 -5.26 3.00 -5.34
CA SER A 1 -3.83 2.74 -5.66
C SER A 1 -3.56 2.80 -7.16
N SER A 2 -4.27 2.05 -8.02
CA SER A 2 -3.95 1.97 -9.46
C SER A 2 -3.96 3.30 -10.21
N VAL A 3 -4.92 4.18 -9.94
CA VAL A 3 -4.97 5.54 -10.56
C VAL A 3 -3.77 6.38 -10.14
N ALA A 4 -3.42 6.38 -8.84
CA ALA A 4 -2.23 7.08 -8.35
C ALA A 4 -0.95 6.52 -8.97
N ALA A 5 -0.83 5.20 -9.09
CA ALA A 5 0.30 4.54 -9.74
C ALA A 5 0.41 4.93 -11.22
N ALA A 6 -0.70 4.96 -11.95
CA ALA A 6 -0.74 5.41 -13.35
C ALA A 6 -0.29 6.87 -13.50
N LEU A 7 -0.77 7.75 -12.62
CA LEU A 7 -0.41 9.17 -12.62
C LEU A 7 1.09 9.38 -12.37
N VAL A 8 1.64 8.72 -11.34
CA VAL A 8 3.07 8.82 -11.02
C VAL A 8 3.93 8.16 -12.09
N PHE A 9 3.51 7.01 -12.63
CA PHE A 9 4.24 6.37 -13.73
C PHE A 9 4.28 7.26 -14.97
N LYS A 10 3.18 7.96 -15.29
CA LYS A 10 3.14 8.95 -16.38
C LYS A 10 4.16 10.07 -16.17
N ALA A 11 4.32 10.54 -14.93
CA ALA A 11 5.22 11.63 -14.58
C ALA A 11 6.70 11.21 -14.44
N CYS A 12 6.97 10.03 -13.88
CA CYS A 12 8.31 9.64 -13.41
C CYS A 12 8.91 8.44 -14.14
N LYS A 13 8.10 7.69 -14.92
CA LYS A 13 8.52 6.54 -15.73
C LYS A 13 9.43 5.58 -14.94
N ASP A 14 10.67 5.42 -15.38
CA ASP A 14 11.64 4.45 -14.85
C ASP A 14 12.07 4.71 -13.40
N LYS A 15 11.78 5.91 -12.86
CA LYS A 15 12.02 6.22 -11.44
C LYS A 15 10.94 5.63 -10.52
N PHE A 16 9.79 5.24 -11.06
CA PHE A 16 8.72 4.62 -10.28
C PHE A 16 8.94 3.11 -10.18
N ARG A 17 8.99 2.59 -8.95
CA ARG A 17 9.24 1.18 -8.63
C ARG A 17 8.01 0.56 -7.95
N PRO A 18 6.95 0.21 -8.70
CA PRO A 18 5.75 -0.37 -8.12
C PRO A 18 5.98 -1.82 -7.71
N PHE A 19 5.42 -2.20 -6.57
CA PHE A 19 5.31 -3.59 -6.17
C PHE A 19 3.96 -3.89 -5.52
N MET A 20 3.65 -5.18 -5.44
CA MET A 20 2.49 -5.73 -4.76
C MET A 20 2.95 -6.89 -3.88
N VAL A 21 2.43 -6.96 -2.66
CA VAL A 21 2.65 -8.11 -1.76
C VAL A 21 1.47 -9.08 -1.92
N ASP A 22 1.75 -10.27 -2.45
CA ASP A 22 0.79 -11.37 -2.44
C ASP A 22 0.82 -12.05 -1.07
N THR A 23 -0.13 -11.66 -0.22
CA THR A 23 -0.28 -12.18 1.15
C THR A 23 -0.92 -13.57 1.19
N GLY A 24 -1.47 -14.06 0.07
CA GLY A 24 -2.29 -15.27 0.04
C GLY A 24 -3.69 -15.12 0.62
N LEU A 25 -4.04 -13.93 1.07
CA LEU A 25 -5.38 -13.57 1.55
C LEU A 25 -6.19 -12.80 0.51
N LEU A 26 -5.64 -12.69 -0.70
CA LEU A 26 -6.30 -12.09 -1.86
C LEU A 26 -7.43 -12.98 -2.38
N ARG A 27 -8.28 -12.42 -3.23
CA ARG A 27 -9.29 -13.21 -3.94
C ARG A 27 -8.61 -14.13 -4.94
N LYS A 28 -9.34 -15.16 -5.38
CA LYS A 28 -8.89 -16.11 -6.38
C LYS A 28 -8.34 -15.36 -7.62
N ASP A 29 -7.10 -15.69 -7.98
CA ASP A 29 -6.36 -15.16 -9.13
C ASP A 29 -6.15 -13.63 -9.15
N GLU A 30 -6.41 -12.93 -8.04
CA GLU A 30 -6.40 -11.46 -7.99
C GLU A 30 -5.01 -10.89 -8.29
N ALA A 31 -3.94 -11.49 -7.73
CA ALA A 31 -2.57 -11.04 -8.01
C ALA A 31 -2.23 -11.10 -9.50
N VAL A 32 -2.62 -12.18 -10.18
CA VAL A 32 -2.39 -12.38 -11.62
C VAL A 32 -3.20 -11.38 -12.42
N LEU A 33 -4.49 -11.21 -12.09
CA LEU A 33 -5.38 -10.28 -12.77
C LEU A 33 -4.93 -8.82 -12.63
N VAL A 34 -4.49 -8.41 -11.43
CA VAL A 34 -3.99 -7.05 -11.17
C VAL A 34 -2.73 -6.78 -11.98
N THR A 35 -1.76 -7.69 -11.96
CA THR A 35 -0.51 -7.56 -12.70
C THR A 35 -0.79 -7.43 -14.20
N LYS A 36 -1.57 -8.35 -14.75
CA LYS A 36 -1.94 -8.35 -16.17
C LYS A 36 -2.66 -7.07 -16.58
N ARG A 37 -3.66 -6.63 -15.81
CA ARG A 37 -4.41 -5.40 -16.13
C ARG A 37 -3.51 -4.16 -16.09
N LEU A 38 -2.62 -4.05 -15.11
CA LEU A 38 -1.71 -2.90 -15.01
C LEU A 38 -0.75 -2.85 -16.19
N GLU A 39 -0.18 -3.98 -16.59
CA GLU A 39 0.72 -4.05 -17.75
C GLU A 39 -0.02 -3.75 -19.07
N GLU A 40 -1.25 -4.25 -19.24
CA GLU A 40 -2.09 -3.99 -20.42
C GLU A 40 -2.49 -2.50 -20.55
N HIS A 41 -2.89 -1.87 -19.45
CA HIS A 41 -3.39 -0.49 -19.48
C HIS A 41 -2.27 0.56 -19.36
N ILE A 42 -1.10 0.18 -18.83
CA ILE A 42 0.02 1.10 -18.59
C ILE A 42 1.30 0.47 -19.18
N PRO A 43 1.48 0.55 -20.51
CA PRO A 43 2.63 -0.05 -21.18
C PRO A 43 3.96 0.44 -20.60
N GLY A 44 4.85 -0.50 -20.29
CA GLY A 44 6.18 -0.26 -19.73
C GLY A 44 6.23 -0.23 -18.20
N MET A 45 5.10 -0.23 -17.49
CA MET A 45 5.11 -0.33 -16.03
C MET A 45 5.25 -1.79 -15.60
N LYS A 46 6.41 -2.14 -15.03
CA LYS A 46 6.68 -3.48 -14.49
C LYS A 46 6.33 -3.54 -13.02
N LEU A 47 5.27 -4.27 -12.68
CA LEU A 47 4.88 -4.50 -11.29
C LEU A 47 5.67 -5.68 -10.71
N MET A 48 6.48 -5.43 -9.69
CA MET A 48 7.11 -6.52 -8.93
C MET A 48 6.08 -7.17 -8.00
N VAL A 49 5.99 -8.50 -8.01
CA VAL A 49 5.13 -9.24 -7.07
C VAL A 49 5.99 -9.94 -6.03
N ILE A 50 5.79 -9.59 -4.76
CA ILE A 50 6.43 -10.23 -3.62
C ILE A 50 5.51 -11.35 -3.14
N ASP A 51 5.89 -12.60 -3.34
CA ASP A 51 5.20 -13.74 -2.75
C ASP A 51 5.53 -13.82 -1.25
N ALA A 52 4.52 -13.62 -0.42
CA ALA A 52 4.61 -13.71 1.04
C ALA A 52 3.58 -14.69 1.62
N LYS A 53 2.99 -15.56 0.78
CA LYS A 53 1.87 -16.43 1.18
C LYS A 53 2.21 -17.29 2.39
N LYS A 54 3.41 -17.88 2.39
CA LYS A 54 3.87 -18.77 3.45
C LYS A 54 4.03 -18.03 4.77
N GLU A 55 4.61 -16.83 4.74
CA GLU A 55 4.84 -15.99 5.91
C GLU A 55 3.50 -15.62 6.57
N PHE A 56 2.54 -15.15 5.78
CA PHE A 56 1.21 -14.78 6.28
C PHE A 56 0.43 -15.97 6.82
N TYR A 57 0.39 -17.11 6.11
CA TYR A 57 -0.29 -18.31 6.59
C TYR A 57 0.32 -18.86 7.88
N THR A 58 1.65 -18.87 7.97
CA THR A 58 2.36 -19.34 9.16
C THR A 58 2.04 -18.45 10.36
N ALA A 59 2.11 -17.13 10.20
CA ALA A 59 1.87 -16.20 11.31
C ALA A 59 0.40 -16.14 11.76
N LEU A 60 -0.54 -16.46 10.87
CA LEU A 60 -1.97 -16.46 11.17
C LEU A 60 -2.50 -17.81 11.65
N ALA A 61 -1.68 -18.86 11.60
CA ALA A 61 -2.07 -20.20 12.04
C ALA A 61 -2.51 -20.19 13.51
N GLY A 62 -3.73 -20.69 13.78
CA GLY A 62 -4.30 -20.76 15.12
C GLY A 62 -4.75 -19.42 15.72
N VAL A 63 -4.59 -18.30 15.01
CA VAL A 63 -5.06 -16.99 15.48
C VAL A 63 -6.55 -16.86 15.20
N SER A 64 -7.37 -16.67 16.25
CA SER A 64 -8.82 -16.45 16.12
C SER A 64 -9.21 -14.99 16.30
N ASP A 65 -8.55 -14.29 17.23
CA ASP A 65 -8.80 -12.89 17.58
C ASP A 65 -8.58 -11.94 16.38
N PRO A 66 -9.61 -11.18 15.96
CA PRO A 66 -9.53 -10.27 14.82
C PRO A 66 -8.50 -9.15 14.99
N GLU A 67 -8.35 -8.57 16.18
CA GLU A 67 -7.40 -7.49 16.42
C GLU A 67 -5.96 -8.00 16.44
N LYS A 68 -5.74 -9.22 16.94
CA LYS A 68 -4.43 -9.89 16.79
C LYS A 68 -4.11 -10.15 15.33
N LYS A 69 -5.07 -10.63 14.52
CA LYS A 69 -4.88 -10.79 13.07
C LYS A 69 -4.49 -9.48 12.39
N ARG A 70 -5.19 -8.38 12.71
CA ARG A 70 -4.88 -7.05 12.15
C ARG A 70 -3.45 -6.62 12.46
N LYS A 71 -3.00 -6.77 13.71
CA LYS A 71 -1.63 -6.43 14.11
C LYS A 71 -0.59 -7.28 13.39
N ILE A 72 -0.82 -8.60 13.28
CA ILE A 72 0.09 -9.52 12.58
C ILE A 72 0.19 -9.17 11.10
N ILE A 73 -0.94 -8.98 10.43
CA ILE A 73 -0.99 -8.61 9.00
C ILE A 73 -0.27 -7.28 8.76
N GLY A 74 -0.53 -6.27 9.60
CA GLY A 74 0.13 -4.96 9.49
C GLY A 74 1.65 -5.04 9.66
N GLY A 75 2.11 -5.78 10.68
CA GLY A 75 3.54 -6.00 10.91
C GLY A 75 4.23 -6.71 9.74
N LEU A 76 3.67 -7.83 9.29
CA LEU A 76 4.22 -8.57 8.15
C LEU A 76 4.24 -7.75 6.85
N PHE A 77 3.25 -6.88 6.66
CA PHE A 77 3.24 -6.02 5.48
C PHE A 77 4.41 -5.03 5.49
N ILE A 78 4.76 -4.48 6.66
CA ILE A 78 5.94 -3.62 6.82
C ILE A 78 7.21 -4.43 6.54
N ASP A 79 7.32 -5.64 7.06
CA ASP A 79 8.50 -6.49 6.84
C ASP A 79 8.65 -6.86 5.35
N CYS A 80 7.54 -7.16 4.67
CA CYS A 80 7.52 -7.40 3.22
C CYS A 80 7.88 -6.15 2.41
N PHE A 81 7.45 -4.98 2.87
CA PHE A 81 7.81 -3.71 2.26
C PHE A 81 9.32 -3.48 2.34
N GLU A 82 9.92 -3.63 3.52
CA GLU A 82 11.37 -3.47 3.71
C GLU A 82 12.15 -4.47 2.85
N LYS A 83 11.69 -5.73 2.77
CA LYS A 83 12.23 -6.74 1.86
C LYS A 83 12.17 -6.29 0.39
N ALA A 84 11.03 -5.73 -0.05
CA ALA A 84 10.86 -5.26 -1.43
C ALA A 84 11.82 -4.11 -1.75
N VAL A 85 11.92 -3.10 -0.87
CA VAL A 85 12.83 -1.96 -1.03
C VAL A 85 14.28 -2.42 -1.14
N ASN A 86 14.69 -3.34 -0.27
CA ASN A 86 16.03 -3.93 -0.30
C ASN A 86 16.29 -4.71 -1.59
N GLN A 87 15.33 -5.53 -2.05
CA GLN A 87 15.45 -6.27 -3.31
C GLN A 87 15.56 -5.35 -4.53
N MET A 88 14.94 -4.17 -4.48
CA MET A 88 15.03 -3.15 -5.52
C MET A 88 16.33 -2.33 -5.45
N GLY A 89 17.16 -2.54 -4.42
CA GLY A 89 18.40 -1.76 -4.21
C GLY A 89 18.13 -0.30 -3.88
N LEU A 90 16.97 0.01 -3.32
CA LEU A 90 16.56 1.37 -2.98
C LEU A 90 16.99 1.71 -1.55
N LYS A 91 17.37 2.96 -1.33
CA LYS A 91 17.62 3.50 0.02
C LYS A 91 16.38 4.27 0.48
N PRO A 92 15.72 3.86 1.59
CA PRO A 92 14.50 4.52 2.07
C PRO A 92 14.60 6.04 2.16
N GLU A 93 15.70 6.55 2.69
CA GLU A 93 15.98 7.98 2.89
C GLU A 93 16.12 8.81 1.60
N GLU A 94 16.32 8.15 0.46
CA GLU A 94 16.42 8.81 -0.85
C GLU A 94 15.12 8.60 -1.68
N CYS A 95 14.08 8.01 -1.07
CA CYS A 95 12.88 7.59 -1.76
C CYS A 95 11.60 8.24 -1.22
N PHE A 96 10.66 8.48 -2.13
CA PHE A 96 9.28 8.81 -1.79
C PHE A 96 8.42 7.55 -1.78
N LEU A 97 7.49 7.46 -0.83
CA LEU A 97 6.46 6.44 -0.79
C LEU A 97 5.13 7.04 -1.29
N LEU A 98 4.65 6.49 -2.40
CA LEU A 98 3.34 6.82 -2.95
C LEU A 98 2.21 6.17 -2.17
N GLN A 99 1.24 6.99 -1.74
CA GLN A 99 -0.05 6.52 -1.25
C GLN A 99 -1.19 7.08 -2.08
N GLY A 100 -2.16 6.22 -2.37
CA GLY A 100 -3.40 6.60 -3.06
C GLY A 100 -4.50 7.08 -2.11
N THR A 101 -4.13 7.73 -0.99
CA THR A 101 -5.04 8.28 0.02
C THR A 101 -5.98 9.29 -0.62
N LEU A 102 -7.28 9.20 -0.31
CA LEU A 102 -8.32 10.11 -0.81
C LEU A 102 -8.80 11.07 0.28
N TYR A 103 -9.53 12.11 -0.13
CA TYR A 103 -10.06 13.10 0.82
C TYR A 103 -10.95 12.50 1.93
N PRO A 104 -11.84 11.52 1.65
CA PRO A 104 -12.58 10.81 2.70
C PRO A 104 -11.67 10.14 3.75
N ASP A 105 -10.53 9.58 3.35
CA ASP A 105 -9.60 8.93 4.27
C ASP A 105 -8.95 9.95 5.22
N VAL A 106 -8.65 11.16 4.72
CA VAL A 106 -8.07 12.26 5.50
C VAL A 106 -9.04 12.75 6.57
N ILE A 107 -10.30 13.00 6.22
CA ILE A 107 -11.30 13.50 7.17
C ILE A 107 -11.67 12.43 8.23
N GLU A 108 -11.65 11.14 7.87
CA GLU A 108 -11.86 10.05 8.84
C GLU A 108 -10.71 9.95 9.84
N SER A 109 -9.49 10.25 9.41
CA SER A 109 -8.29 10.20 10.25
C SER A 109 -8.11 11.43 11.15
N THR A 110 -8.74 12.56 10.80
CA THR A 110 -8.66 13.80 11.57
C THR A 110 -9.87 13.86 12.49
N SER A 111 -9.70 13.41 13.74
CA SER A 111 -10.77 13.35 14.75
C SER A 111 -11.43 14.72 14.99
N TYR A 112 -12.56 14.99 14.33
CA TYR A 112 -13.30 16.25 14.47
C TYR A 112 -14.21 16.30 15.72
N ARG A 113 -14.47 15.18 16.42
CA ARG A 113 -15.36 15.17 17.61
C ARG A 113 -15.00 14.11 18.66
N GLY A 114 -14.35 14.53 19.75
CA GLY A 114 -14.23 13.75 21.02
C GLY A 114 -13.27 12.55 20.97
N PRO A 115 -13.00 11.87 22.11
CA PRO A 115 -11.99 10.82 22.23
C PRO A 115 -12.48 9.55 21.53
N SER A 116 -12.48 9.57 20.20
CA SER A 116 -12.66 8.39 19.40
C SER A 116 -11.41 7.54 19.61
N THR A 117 -11.60 6.38 20.23
CA THR A 117 -10.75 5.21 20.06
C THR A 117 -10.16 5.24 18.67
N ILE A 118 -8.84 5.09 18.54
CA ILE A 118 -8.11 5.16 17.27
C ILE A 118 -8.62 4.02 16.38
N ILE A 119 -9.76 4.25 15.72
CA ILE A 119 -10.38 3.33 14.78
C ILE A 119 -9.50 3.48 13.55
N LYS A 120 -8.62 2.49 13.38
CA LYS A 120 -7.55 2.38 12.38
C LYS A 120 -6.21 3.01 12.80
N THR A 121 -5.56 2.42 13.81
CA THR A 121 -4.15 2.70 14.18
C THR A 121 -3.14 2.53 13.03
N HIS A 122 -3.52 1.95 11.90
CA HIS A 122 -2.61 1.58 10.80
C HIS A 122 -3.16 1.84 9.39
N HIS A 123 -4.13 2.76 9.22
CA HIS A 123 -4.46 3.20 7.87
C HIS A 123 -3.69 4.46 7.50
N ASN A 124 -3.10 4.42 6.30
CA ASN A 124 -2.52 5.45 5.41
C ASN A 124 -2.15 6.85 5.92
N VAL A 125 -2.82 7.41 6.92
CA VAL A 125 -2.61 8.77 7.47
C VAL A 125 -1.87 8.75 8.82
N GLY A 126 -1.64 7.58 9.42
CA GLY A 126 -0.93 7.42 10.71
C GLY A 126 0.61 7.57 10.67
N GLY A 127 1.16 7.95 9.53
CA GLY A 127 2.61 8.01 9.30
C GLY A 127 3.25 6.64 9.11
N LEU A 128 4.44 6.63 8.52
CA LEU A 128 5.24 5.42 8.40
C LEU A 128 5.85 5.05 9.77
N PRO A 129 6.07 3.75 10.06
CA PRO A 129 6.85 3.33 11.22
C PRO A 129 8.14 4.15 11.31
N ALA A 130 8.58 4.53 12.52
CA ALA A 130 9.75 5.41 12.71
C ALA A 130 11.05 4.90 12.03
N ARG A 131 11.14 3.60 11.77
CA ARG A 131 12.26 2.96 11.06
C ARG A 131 12.21 3.10 9.53
N MET A 132 11.04 3.39 8.97
CA MET A 132 10.84 3.62 7.53
C MET A 132 11.08 5.10 7.22
N LYS A 133 12.33 5.44 6.92
CA LYS A 133 12.79 6.80 6.65
C LYS A 133 12.42 7.32 5.26
N MET A 134 11.18 7.14 4.82
CA MET A 134 10.69 7.63 3.52
C MET A 134 9.79 8.84 3.68
N GLU A 135 9.76 9.72 2.68
CA GLU A 135 8.80 10.81 2.60
C GLU A 135 7.53 10.38 1.86
N LEU A 136 6.35 10.73 2.39
CA LEU A 136 5.07 10.35 1.82
C LEU A 136 4.63 11.32 0.72
N ILE A 137 4.15 10.78 -0.40
CA ILE A 137 3.47 11.55 -1.46
C ILE A 137 2.05 11.03 -1.67
N GLU A 138 1.08 11.94 -1.63
CA GLU A 138 -0.36 11.63 -1.67
C GLU A 138 -1.07 12.46 -2.75
N PRO A 139 -0.89 12.14 -4.05
CA PRO A 139 -1.36 13.00 -5.14
C PRO A 139 -2.89 13.09 -5.25
N LEU A 140 -3.63 12.16 -4.63
CA LEU A 140 -5.10 12.12 -4.66
C LEU A 140 -5.74 12.63 -3.37
N ARG A 141 -4.94 13.18 -2.44
CA ARG A 141 -5.36 13.52 -1.07
C ARG A 141 -6.56 14.46 -0.99
N LEU A 142 -6.75 15.31 -1.99
CA LEU A 142 -7.83 16.31 -2.03
C LEU A 142 -9.02 15.90 -2.92
N LEU A 143 -9.02 14.67 -3.42
CA LEU A 143 -10.05 14.17 -4.35
C LEU A 143 -11.01 13.20 -3.67
N PHE A 144 -12.26 13.24 -4.12
CA PHE A 144 -13.30 12.27 -3.83
C PHE A 144 -13.24 11.07 -4.79
N LYS A 145 -13.99 10.02 -4.43
CA LYS A 145 -13.94 8.73 -5.14
C LYS A 145 -14.48 8.80 -6.57
N ASP A 146 -15.46 9.65 -6.82
CA ASP A 146 -16.02 9.93 -8.15
C ASP A 146 -15.04 10.72 -9.02
N GLU A 147 -14.37 11.74 -8.46
CA GLU A 147 -13.32 12.48 -9.17
C GLU A 147 -12.17 11.56 -9.60
N VAL A 148 -11.72 10.69 -8.70
CA VAL A 148 -10.66 9.69 -8.99
C VAL A 148 -11.09 8.69 -10.06
N ARG A 149 -12.39 8.39 -10.20
CA ARG A 149 -12.91 7.51 -11.25
C ARG A 149 -12.96 8.16 -12.62
N ALA A 150 -13.01 9.49 -12.68
CA ALA A 150 -13.03 10.25 -13.92
C ALA A 150 -11.61 10.47 -14.50
N LEU A 151 -10.56 10.24 -13.70
CA LEU A 151 -9.14 10.29 -14.08
C LEU A 151 -8.68 9.00 -14.78
#